data_AF-A0A8J6II17-F1
#
_entry.id   AF-A0A8J6II17-F1
#
_cell.length_a   1.000
_cell.length_b   1.000
_cell.length_c   1.000
_cell.angle_alpha   90.00
_cell.angle_beta   90.00
_cell.angle_gamma   90.00
#
_symmetry.space_group_name_H-M   'P 1'
#
loop_
_entity.id
_entity.type
_entity.pdbx_description
1 polymer ?
#
loop_
_entity_poly.entity_id
_entity_poly.type
_entity_poly.pdbx_seq_one_letter_code
_entity_poly.pdbx_strand_id
1 'polypeptide(L)'
;MTRRVDEKKTRKALARLRRAKRKSEEQGEGEEISLSEWEAEFIASVEERLEEYGSAFANPEKGDLSEPLSALQNHKVKEIHKKASGKARKPMKRGGGLQARKPMNRGKGFQPCANVRDISDDFEPDAPDADAPAPPAAAPRPSGPPKLTVVKGGKEED
;
A
#
# COMPACT_ATOMS: atom_id res chain seq x y z
N MET A 1 -10.20 -29.10 -0.49
CA MET A 1 -9.99 -28.98 -1.95
C MET A 1 -8.70 -28.21 -2.18
N THR A 2 -7.77 -28.75 -2.97
CA THR A 2 -6.60 -28.02 -3.43
C THR A 2 -7.04 -26.92 -4.38
N ARG A 3 -6.57 -25.67 -4.17
CA ARG A 3 -6.88 -24.57 -5.09
C ARG A 3 -6.07 -24.77 -6.36
N ARG A 4 -6.69 -24.62 -7.53
CA ARG A 4 -5.96 -24.58 -8.81
C ARG A 4 -5.22 -23.26 -8.92
N VAL A 5 -3.96 -23.24 -8.49
CA VAL A 5 -3.04 -22.10 -8.64
C VAL A 5 -2.05 -22.41 -9.75
N ASP A 6 -1.68 -21.41 -10.54
CA ASP A 6 -0.70 -21.57 -11.62
C ASP A 6 0.66 -22.03 -11.07
N GLU A 7 1.20 -23.15 -11.56
CA GLU A 7 2.52 -23.68 -11.18
C GLU A 7 3.66 -22.66 -11.36
N LYS A 8 3.52 -21.76 -12.34
CA LYS A 8 4.48 -20.66 -12.55
C LYS A 8 4.50 -19.70 -11.37
N LYS A 9 3.35 -19.43 -10.76
CA LYS A 9 3.23 -18.56 -9.58
C LYS A 9 3.71 -19.28 -8.33
N THR A 10 3.40 -20.56 -8.17
CA THR A 10 3.91 -21.37 -7.04
C THR A 10 5.44 -21.42 -7.05
N ARG A 11 6.05 -21.68 -8.22
CA ARG A 11 7.52 -21.67 -8.38
C ARG A 11 8.13 -20.30 -8.08
N LYS A 12 7.48 -19.21 -8.47
CA LYS A 12 7.92 -17.84 -8.14
C LYS A 12 7.84 -17.57 -6.64
N ALA A 13 6.81 -18.07 -5.96
CA ALA A 13 6.68 -17.94 -4.51
C ALA A 13 7.79 -18.73 -3.78
N LEU A 14 8.05 -19.98 -4.18
CA LEU A 14 9.17 -20.78 -3.66
C LEU A 14 10.52 -20.08 -3.88
N ALA A 15 10.76 -19.55 -5.08
CA ALA A 15 11.99 -18.80 -5.38
C ALA A 15 12.16 -17.56 -4.48
N ARG A 16 11.06 -16.88 -4.14
CA ARG A 16 11.09 -15.74 -3.20
C ARG A 16 11.43 -16.17 -1.78
N LEU A 17 10.87 -17.27 -1.29
CA LEU A 17 11.13 -17.81 0.05
C LEU A 17 12.58 -18.25 0.17
N ARG A 18 13.08 -19.04 -0.79
CA ARG A 18 14.48 -19.48 -0.83
C ARG A 18 15.45 -18.29 -0.91
N ARG A 19 15.10 -17.25 -1.68
CA ARG A 19 15.89 -16.02 -1.74
C ARG A 19 15.88 -15.26 -0.41
N ALA A 20 14.77 -15.22 0.29
CA ALA A 20 14.68 -14.60 1.60
C ALA A 20 15.59 -15.34 2.59
N LYS A 21 15.49 -16.67 2.65
CA LYS A 21 16.35 -17.53 3.49
C LYS A 21 17.84 -17.30 3.20
N ARG A 22 18.24 -17.42 1.93
CA ARG A 22 19.64 -17.21 1.50
C ARG A 22 20.16 -15.82 1.87
N LYS A 23 19.35 -14.77 1.64
CA LYS A 23 19.78 -13.40 1.99
C LYS A 23 19.97 -13.22 3.48
N SER A 24 19.11 -13.81 4.30
CA SER A 24 19.24 -13.75 5.75
C SER A 24 20.50 -14.48 6.24
N GLU A 25 20.82 -15.62 5.64
CA GLU A 25 22.06 -16.37 5.92
C GLU A 25 23.30 -15.58 5.47
N GLU A 26 23.28 -14.99 4.27
CA GLU A 26 24.40 -14.20 3.71
C GLU A 26 24.71 -12.92 4.49
N GLN A 27 23.70 -12.30 5.12
CA GLN A 27 23.88 -11.01 5.78
C GLN A 27 24.48 -11.10 7.20
N GLY A 28 24.56 -12.30 7.78
CA GLY A 28 25.43 -12.62 8.93
C GLY A 28 25.22 -11.83 10.24
N GLU A 29 24.88 -12.55 11.31
CA GLU A 29 25.15 -12.27 12.73
C GLU A 29 24.92 -10.84 13.26
N GLY A 30 23.73 -10.31 13.01
CA GLY A 30 23.09 -9.39 13.95
C GLY A 30 21.75 -9.99 14.34
N GLU A 31 21.38 -9.99 15.62
CA GLU A 31 20.07 -10.48 16.09
C GLU A 31 18.89 -9.77 15.38
N GLU A 32 19.12 -8.54 14.91
CA GLU A 32 18.16 -7.75 14.12
C GLU A 32 18.15 -8.10 12.62
N ILE A 33 19.19 -8.76 12.10
CA ILE A 33 19.36 -9.06 10.66
C ILE A 33 19.09 -10.55 10.39
N SER A 34 19.32 -11.42 11.37
CA SER A 34 18.98 -12.83 11.33
C SER A 34 17.47 -13.04 11.30
N LEU A 35 17.06 -14.18 10.71
CA LEU A 35 15.68 -14.65 10.84
C LEU A 35 15.42 -14.92 12.33
N SER A 36 14.34 -14.34 12.84
CA SER A 36 13.82 -14.82 14.12
C SER A 36 13.43 -16.30 13.97
N GLU A 37 13.50 -17.08 15.05
CA GLU A 37 13.05 -18.48 15.09
C GLU A 37 11.68 -18.66 14.43
N TRP A 38 10.71 -17.82 14.81
CA TRP A 38 9.38 -17.83 14.21
C TRP A 38 9.37 -17.47 12.72
N GLU A 39 10.26 -16.58 12.27
CA GLU A 39 10.38 -16.23 10.83
C GLU A 39 10.96 -17.38 10.01
N ALA A 40 11.88 -18.16 10.60
CA ALA A 40 12.42 -19.37 9.98
C ALA A 40 11.36 -20.46 9.89
N GLU A 41 10.62 -20.72 10.98
CA GLU A 41 9.47 -21.65 11.00
C GLU A 41 8.38 -21.23 10.01
N PHE A 42 8.08 -19.93 9.92
CA PHE A 42 7.12 -19.39 8.96
C PHE A 42 7.53 -19.71 7.51
N ILE A 43 8.80 -19.50 7.15
CA ILE A 43 9.29 -19.79 5.80
C ILE A 43 9.18 -21.29 5.51
N ALA A 44 9.62 -22.14 6.44
CA ALA A 44 9.59 -23.59 6.28
C ALA A 44 8.16 -24.12 6.10
N SER A 45 7.23 -23.70 6.97
CA SER A 45 5.81 -24.09 6.89
C SER A 45 5.14 -23.66 5.59
N VAL A 46 5.47 -22.47 5.09
CA VAL A 46 4.92 -21.95 3.85
C VAL A 46 5.51 -22.69 2.65
N GLU A 47 6.81 -23.03 2.67
CA GLU A 47 7.46 -23.83 1.64
C GLU A 47 6.84 -25.22 1.52
N GLU A 48 6.70 -25.95 2.63
CA GLU A 48 6.06 -27.27 2.66
C GLU A 48 4.63 -27.24 2.07
N ARG A 49 3.83 -26.24 2.44
CA ARG A 49 2.44 -26.13 1.95
C ARG A 49 2.38 -25.77 0.46
N LEU A 50 3.36 -25.01 -0.04
CA LEU A 50 3.45 -24.70 -1.47
C LEU A 50 3.89 -25.93 -2.29
N GLU A 51 4.74 -26.78 -1.72
CA GLU A 51 5.17 -28.03 -2.36
C GLU A 51 4.04 -29.06 -2.39
N GLU A 52 3.33 -29.25 -1.28
CA GLU A 52 2.25 -30.24 -1.18
C GLU A 52 0.98 -29.82 -1.93
N TYR A 53 0.55 -28.57 -1.78
CA TYR A 53 -0.78 -28.14 -2.24
C TYR A 53 -0.75 -27.12 -3.38
N GLY A 54 0.43 -26.65 -3.80
CA GLY A 54 0.57 -25.53 -4.73
C GLY A 54 0.07 -24.19 -4.17
N SER A 55 -0.34 -24.13 -2.90
CA SER A 55 -0.97 -22.96 -2.31
C SER A 55 -0.78 -22.94 -0.80
N ALA A 56 -0.23 -21.84 -0.28
CA ALA A 56 0.04 -21.67 1.14
C ALA A 56 -1.20 -21.29 1.97
N PHE A 57 -2.37 -21.11 1.35
CA PHE A 57 -3.61 -20.78 2.05
C PHE A 57 -4.86 -21.36 1.37
N ALA A 58 -5.88 -21.62 2.18
CA ALA A 58 -7.13 -22.23 1.70
C ALA A 58 -8.29 -21.23 1.53
N ASN A 59 -8.39 -20.21 2.40
CA ASN A 59 -9.51 -19.26 2.40
C ASN A 59 -9.33 -18.15 1.33
N PRO A 60 -10.21 -18.05 0.33
CA PRO A 60 -10.20 -16.98 -0.67
C PRO A 60 -10.25 -15.57 -0.10
N GLU A 61 -10.94 -15.31 1.01
CA GLU A 61 -11.08 -13.96 1.57
C GLU A 61 -9.74 -13.38 2.07
N LYS A 62 -8.73 -14.25 2.29
CA LYS A 62 -7.41 -13.84 2.77
C LYS A 62 -6.43 -13.45 1.65
N GLY A 63 -6.86 -13.45 0.40
CA GLY A 63 -5.98 -13.11 -0.72
C GLY A 63 -6.63 -13.23 -2.09
N ASP A 64 -5.81 -13.24 -3.13
CA ASP A 64 -6.29 -13.50 -4.48
C ASP A 64 -6.42 -15.01 -4.70
N LEU A 65 -7.53 -15.43 -5.30
CA LEU A 65 -7.76 -16.80 -5.77
C LEU A 65 -6.64 -17.29 -6.69
N SER A 66 -6.05 -16.37 -7.47
CA SER A 66 -5.01 -16.67 -8.45
C SER A 66 -3.60 -16.74 -7.86
N GLU A 67 -3.40 -16.26 -6.63
CA GLU A 67 -2.09 -16.20 -5.99
C GLU A 67 -1.88 -17.38 -5.02
N PRO A 68 -0.65 -17.93 -4.96
CA PRO A 68 -0.29 -19.01 -4.04
C PRO A 68 -0.14 -18.55 -2.58
N LEU A 69 0.11 -17.27 -2.35
CA LEU A 69 0.34 -16.68 -1.02
C LEU A 69 -0.79 -15.73 -0.64
N SER A 70 -1.20 -15.76 0.64
CA SER A 70 -2.15 -14.80 1.19
C SER A 70 -1.54 -13.39 1.19
N ALA A 71 -2.39 -12.35 1.21
CA ALA A 71 -1.94 -10.97 1.29
C ALA A 71 -1.00 -10.72 2.49
N LEU A 72 -1.31 -11.29 3.66
CA LEU A 72 -0.50 -11.16 4.87
C LEU A 72 0.82 -11.93 4.77
N GLN A 73 0.80 -13.13 4.20
CA GLN A 73 2.02 -13.92 3.95
C GLN A 73 2.96 -13.17 3.01
N ASN A 74 2.41 -12.59 1.93
CA ASN A 74 3.15 -11.74 1.01
C ASN A 74 3.74 -10.51 1.70
N HIS A 75 3.03 -9.89 2.64
CA HIS A 75 3.54 -8.79 3.45
C HIS A 75 4.72 -9.25 4.31
N LYS A 76 4.57 -10.37 5.01
CA LYS A 76 5.61 -10.92 5.89
C LYS A 76 6.88 -11.30 5.13
N VAL A 77 6.76 -11.96 3.96
CA VAL A 77 7.93 -12.28 3.11
C VAL A 77 8.65 -11.00 2.66
N LYS A 78 7.92 -9.92 2.35
CA LYS A 78 8.52 -8.62 2.01
C LYS A 78 9.22 -7.99 3.23
N GLU A 79 8.65 -8.12 4.42
CA GLU A 79 9.28 -7.63 5.65
C GLU A 79 10.58 -8.37 5.92
N ILE A 80 10.58 -9.71 5.84
CA ILE A 80 11.77 -10.53 5.99
C ILE A 80 12.83 -10.11 4.95
N HIS A 81 12.45 -9.93 3.69
CA HIS A 81 13.40 -9.49 2.66
C HIS A 81 13.96 -8.08 2.92
N LYS A 82 13.17 -7.16 3.50
CA LYS A 82 13.66 -5.82 3.87
C LYS A 82 14.62 -5.88 5.06
N LYS A 83 14.28 -6.69 6.06
CA LYS A 83 15.12 -6.97 7.24
C LYS A 83 16.45 -7.58 6.80
N ALA A 84 16.41 -8.63 5.99
CA ALA A 84 17.56 -9.28 5.36
C ALA A 84 18.27 -8.43 4.29
N SER A 85 17.84 -7.20 4.03
CA SER A 85 18.56 -6.28 3.14
C SER A 85 19.22 -5.14 3.93
N GLY A 86 19.17 -5.18 5.27
CA GLY A 86 19.61 -4.09 6.15
C GLY A 86 18.81 -2.79 5.93
N LYS A 87 17.68 -2.85 5.21
CA LYS A 87 16.85 -1.66 4.93
C LYS A 87 15.81 -1.55 6.04
N ALA A 88 16.27 -1.10 7.22
CA ALA A 88 15.39 -0.75 8.33
C ALA A 88 14.24 0.14 7.82
N ARG A 89 13.03 -0.08 8.36
CA ARG A 89 11.80 0.60 7.92
C ARG A 89 12.00 2.11 8.08
N LYS A 90 12.31 2.82 7.00
CA LYS A 90 12.12 4.27 6.98
C LYS A 90 10.63 4.50 7.20
N PRO A 91 10.21 5.21 8.27
CA PRO A 91 8.81 5.55 8.42
C PRO A 91 8.40 6.29 7.14
N MET A 92 7.38 5.78 6.46
CA MET A 92 6.78 6.51 5.35
C MET A 92 6.34 7.84 5.95
N LYS A 93 7.03 8.93 5.57
CA LYS A 93 6.71 10.28 6.06
C LYS A 93 5.27 10.56 5.65
N ARG A 94 4.33 10.35 6.58
CA ARG A 94 2.93 10.78 6.49
C ARG A 94 2.94 12.30 6.53
N GLY A 95 3.28 12.95 5.42
CA GLY A 95 3.52 14.39 5.38
C GLY A 95 4.17 14.92 4.10
N GLY A 96 4.59 14.08 3.17
CA GLY A 96 4.96 14.52 1.82
C GLY A 96 3.74 14.60 0.91
N GLY A 97 2.76 15.44 1.24
CA GLY A 97 1.63 15.71 0.35
C GLY A 97 2.13 16.15 -1.01
N LEU A 98 1.53 15.62 -2.10
CA LEU A 98 1.58 16.04 -3.51
C LEU A 98 2.70 17.01 -3.93
N GLN A 99 3.94 16.79 -3.51
CA GLN A 99 5.03 17.63 -3.95
C GLN A 99 5.30 17.20 -5.38
N ALA A 100 4.84 18.05 -6.31
CA ALA A 100 5.15 17.97 -7.72
C ALA A 100 6.64 17.70 -7.82
N ARG A 101 6.99 16.46 -8.23
CA ARG A 101 8.37 16.11 -8.53
C ARG A 101 8.81 17.13 -9.57
N LYS A 102 9.92 17.84 -9.32
CA LYS A 102 10.54 18.75 -10.30
C LYS A 102 10.49 18.04 -11.66
N PRO A 103 9.92 18.63 -12.72
CA PRO A 103 9.87 17.95 -14.00
C PRO A 103 11.31 17.67 -14.39
N MET A 104 11.65 16.38 -14.46
CA MET A 104 12.90 15.95 -15.08
C MET A 104 12.91 16.62 -16.45
N ASN A 105 13.99 17.33 -16.77
CA ASN A 105 14.16 18.09 -18.00
C ASN A 105 14.10 17.14 -19.22
N ARG A 106 12.89 16.69 -19.59
CA ARG A 106 12.62 15.96 -20.82
C ARG A 106 12.61 17.03 -21.89
N GLY A 107 13.57 16.93 -22.80
CA GLY A 107 13.90 17.94 -23.80
C GLY A 107 12.67 18.53 -24.50
N LYS A 108 12.85 19.79 -24.92
CA LYS A 108 11.92 20.62 -25.69
C LYS A 108 11.17 19.77 -26.74
N GLY A 109 9.94 19.34 -26.41
CA GLY A 109 9.12 18.53 -27.32
C GLY A 109 8.09 17.60 -26.65
N PHE A 110 8.23 17.26 -25.36
CA PHE A 110 7.22 16.46 -24.67
C PHE A 110 6.21 17.35 -23.95
N GLN A 111 5.23 17.87 -24.69
CA GLN A 111 3.98 18.36 -24.11
C GLN A 111 3.15 17.11 -23.77
N PRO A 112 2.76 16.88 -22.50
CA PRO A 112 1.82 15.81 -22.20
C PRO A 112 0.46 16.21 -22.79
N CYS A 113 0.19 15.82 -24.03
CA CYS A 113 -1.17 15.84 -24.55
C CYS A 113 -1.95 14.79 -23.75
N ALA A 114 -2.71 15.25 -22.76
CA ALA A 114 -3.78 14.44 -22.23
C ALA A 114 -4.71 14.17 -23.42
N ASN A 115 -4.83 12.92 -23.85
CA ASN A 115 -5.82 12.51 -24.85
C ASN A 115 -7.21 12.53 -24.21
N VAL A 116 -7.61 13.70 -23.69
CA VAL A 116 -8.86 13.94 -22.97
C VAL A 116 -9.46 15.16 -23.61
N ARG A 117 -10.69 15.02 -24.09
CA ARG A 117 -11.52 16.13 -24.56
C ARG A 117 -11.80 17.00 -23.33
N ASP A 118 -11.44 18.27 -23.40
CA ASP A 118 -11.61 19.19 -22.27
C ASP A 118 -13.11 19.33 -21.98
N ILE A 119 -13.53 18.93 -20.79
CA ILE A 119 -14.95 18.94 -20.41
C ILE A 119 -15.51 20.35 -20.35
N SER A 120 -14.63 21.36 -20.26
CA SER A 120 -14.99 22.78 -20.31
C SER A 120 -15.34 23.26 -21.72
N ASP A 121 -14.94 22.56 -22.78
CA ASP A 121 -15.31 22.91 -24.17
C ASP A 121 -16.70 22.39 -24.56
N ASP A 122 -17.21 21.32 -23.93
CA ASP A 122 -18.56 20.78 -24.19
C ASP A 122 -19.64 21.39 -23.26
N PHE A 123 -19.27 22.33 -22.37
CA PHE A 123 -20.21 23.10 -21.56
C PHE A 123 -20.49 24.44 -22.25
N GLU A 124 -21.57 24.53 -23.03
CA GLU A 124 -22.11 25.85 -23.37
C GLU A 124 -22.51 26.52 -22.05
N PRO A 125 -21.99 27.72 -21.74
CA PRO A 125 -22.46 28.44 -20.57
C PRO A 125 -23.92 28.79 -20.82
N ASP A 126 -24.82 28.09 -20.13
CA ASP A 126 -26.22 28.49 -20.04
C ASP A 126 -26.22 30.00 -19.74
N ALA A 127 -26.78 30.77 -20.67
CA ALA A 127 -27.02 32.18 -20.47
C ALA A 127 -27.72 32.32 -19.12
N PRO A 128 -27.32 33.27 -18.25
CA PRO A 128 -27.95 33.39 -16.95
C PRO A 128 -29.43 33.62 -17.19
N ASP A 129 -30.26 32.67 -16.76
CA ASP A 129 -31.70 32.86 -16.66
C ASP A 129 -31.91 34.17 -15.92
N ALA A 130 -32.38 35.19 -16.64
CA ALA A 130 -32.54 36.55 -16.14
C ALA A 130 -33.61 36.67 -15.05
N ASP A 131 -34.09 35.54 -14.51
CA ASP A 131 -35.18 35.44 -13.55
C ASP A 131 -34.89 34.50 -12.36
N ALA A 132 -33.65 34.00 -12.21
CA ALA A 132 -33.28 33.22 -11.03
C ALA A 132 -33.09 34.17 -9.81
N PRO A 133 -33.85 34.02 -8.71
CA PRO A 133 -33.65 34.85 -7.52
C PRO A 133 -32.24 34.59 -6.96
N ALA A 134 -31.51 35.69 -6.70
CA ALA A 134 -30.15 35.63 -6.19
C ALA A 134 -30.06 34.70 -4.96
N PRO A 135 -29.07 33.79 -4.90
CA PRO A 135 -28.90 32.94 -3.73
C PRO A 135 -28.67 33.84 -2.50
N PRO A 136 -29.29 33.55 -1.35
CA PRO A 136 -29.09 34.36 -0.15
C PRO A 136 -27.60 34.38 0.19
N ALA A 137 -27.09 35.56 0.51
CA ALA A 137 -25.68 35.76 0.86
C ALA A 137 -25.26 34.70 1.89
N ALA A 138 -24.39 33.78 1.48
CA ALA A 138 -23.91 32.71 2.33
C ALA A 138 -23.19 33.34 3.52
N ALA A 139 -23.62 33.00 4.73
CA ALA A 139 -22.97 33.45 5.96
C ALA A 139 -21.46 33.15 5.91
N PRO A 140 -20.60 34.04 6.43
CA PRO A 140 -19.16 33.84 6.41
C PRO A 140 -18.82 32.54 7.13
N ARG A 141 -18.26 31.58 6.40
CA ARG A 141 -17.74 30.35 6.99
C ARG A 141 -16.62 30.72 7.95
N PRO A 142 -16.58 30.17 9.18
CA PRO A 142 -15.48 30.45 10.08
C PRO A 142 -14.16 30.03 9.41
N SER A 143 -13.32 31.02 9.13
CA SER A 143 -11.98 30.81 8.58
C SER A 143 -11.03 30.59 9.75
N GLY A 144 -10.34 29.44 9.74
CA GLY A 144 -9.31 29.12 10.71
C GLY A 144 -9.29 27.64 11.09
N PRO A 145 -8.15 27.15 11.59
CA PRO A 145 -8.07 25.80 12.14
C PRO A 145 -8.99 25.65 13.37
N PRO A 146 -9.56 24.46 13.60
CA PRO A 146 -10.43 24.22 14.74
C PRO A 146 -9.68 24.43 16.06
N LYS A 147 -10.28 25.19 16.98
CA LYS A 147 -9.76 25.38 18.33
C LYS A 147 -10.22 24.21 19.20
N LEU A 148 -9.31 23.27 19.47
CA LEU A 148 -9.56 22.16 20.37
C LEU A 148 -9.35 22.63 21.82
N THR A 149 -10.41 22.63 22.62
CA THR A 149 -10.31 22.81 24.08
C THR A 149 -10.26 21.44 24.75
N VAL A 150 -9.31 21.25 25.65
CA VAL A 150 -9.22 20.04 26.48
C VAL A 150 -10.30 20.15 27.55
N VAL A 151 -11.38 19.41 27.38
CA VAL A 151 -12.35 19.19 28.46
C VAL A 151 -11.66 18.29 29.48
N LYS A 152 -11.36 18.83 30.65
CA LYS A 152 -10.76 18.07 31.74
C LYS A 152 -11.81 17.07 32.24
N GLY A 153 -11.70 15.83 31.78
CA GLY A 153 -12.59 14.74 32.16
C GLY A 153 -12.59 14.54 33.66
N GLY A 154 -13.78 14.65 34.26
CA GLY A 154 -14.07 14.21 35.62
C GLY A 154 -14.06 12.69 35.65
N LYS A 155 -13.11 12.15 36.39
CA LYS A 155 -13.19 10.80 36.93
C LYS A 155 -13.56 11.01 38.41
N GLU A 156 -14.84 11.21 38.67
CA GLU A 156 -15.38 10.97 40.01
C GLU A 156 -15.62 9.47 40.09
N GLU A 157 -14.98 8.87 41.08
CA GLU A 157 -15.17 7.49 41.49
C GLU A 157 -16.50 7.39 42.24
N ASP A 158 -17.38 6.48 41.80
CA ASP A 158 -18.40 5.81 42.61
C ASP A 158 -18.52 4.37 42.11
#